data_AF-A2SN06-F1
#
_entry.id   AF-A2SN06-F1
#
_cell.length_a   1.000
_cell.length_b   1.000
_cell.length_c   1.000
_cell.angle_alpha   90.00
_cell.angle_beta   90.00
_cell.angle_gamma   90.00
#
_symmetry.space_group_name_H-M   'P 1'
#
loop_
_entity.id
_entity.type
_entity.pdbx_description
1 polymer ?
#
loop_
_entity_poly.entity_id
_entity_poly.type
_entity_poly.pdbx_seq_one_letter_code
_entity_poly.pdbx_strand_id
1 'polypeptide(L)'
;MPSTLGDRVRIQAMGEAMHLAVRCKFRFDKDDAGALKPFGIRTSVGVFRPMDENYYSAACVHGGTYARMWEAWADMKPWIAPRAIAGGYGSTRGDDLGENRVAPGVGVLLPLTEADAGADAGLSQTRDAQVWWCTSIEKNEIVLCRYRFPEGRRYPFDRDGQPARRMKLSRAQWAALFPVQKKQDEQAAEAVAA
;
A
#
# COMPACT_ATOMS: atom_id res chain seq x y z
N MET A 1 -27.84 21.18 -23.60
CA MET A 1 -27.30 20.57 -22.36
C MET A 1 -25.82 20.28 -22.59
N PRO A 2 -24.91 20.62 -21.66
CA PRO A 2 -23.50 20.23 -21.80
C PRO A 2 -23.40 18.70 -21.76
N SER A 3 -22.60 18.10 -22.65
CA SER A 3 -22.52 16.64 -22.86
C SER A 3 -21.77 15.94 -21.73
N THR A 4 -22.45 15.66 -20.62
CA THR A 4 -21.91 14.93 -19.46
C THR A 4 -21.39 13.53 -19.81
N LEU A 5 -21.85 12.94 -20.92
CA LEU A 5 -21.34 11.67 -21.43
C LEU A 5 -19.86 11.77 -21.84
N GLY A 6 -19.47 12.88 -22.51
CA GLY A 6 -18.10 13.10 -22.94
C GLY A 6 -17.14 13.22 -21.76
N ASP A 7 -17.56 13.90 -20.70
CA ASP A 7 -16.76 14.02 -19.47
C ASP A 7 -16.57 12.67 -18.77
N ARG A 8 -17.63 11.84 -18.68
CA ARG A 8 -17.54 10.48 -18.12
C ARG A 8 -16.52 9.63 -18.88
N VAL A 9 -16.64 9.58 -20.20
CA VAL A 9 -15.75 8.78 -21.06
C VAL A 9 -14.32 9.27 -20.95
N ARG A 10 -14.10 10.59 -20.95
CA ARG A 10 -12.77 11.19 -20.80
C ARG A 10 -12.14 10.86 -19.44
N ILE A 11 -12.87 11.02 -18.34
CA ILE A 11 -12.39 10.71 -16.99
C ILE A 11 -12.03 9.22 -16.87
N GLN A 12 -12.90 8.34 -17.38
CA GLN A 12 -12.66 6.92 -17.38
C GLN A 12 -11.39 6.56 -18.19
N ALA A 13 -11.27 7.07 -19.42
CA ALA A 13 -10.11 6.83 -20.28
C ALA A 13 -8.80 7.30 -19.63
N MET A 14 -8.80 8.47 -18.99
CA MET A 14 -7.64 8.98 -18.26
C MET A 14 -7.28 8.09 -17.05
N GLY A 15 -8.29 7.63 -16.31
CA GLY A 15 -8.09 6.72 -15.18
C GLY A 15 -7.53 5.36 -15.61
N GLU A 16 -8.07 4.78 -16.68
CA GLU A 16 -7.59 3.52 -17.27
C GLU A 16 -6.16 3.65 -17.80
N ALA A 17 -5.85 4.75 -18.50
CA ALA A 17 -4.50 5.03 -18.96
C ALA A 17 -3.51 5.14 -17.79
N MET A 18 -3.91 5.80 -16.70
CA MET A 18 -3.08 5.93 -15.51
C MET A 18 -2.82 4.57 -14.83
N HIS A 19 -3.87 3.76 -14.66
CA HIS A 19 -3.72 2.40 -14.14
C HIS A 19 -2.84 1.52 -15.03
N LEU A 20 -2.99 1.64 -16.36
CA LEU A 20 -2.15 0.93 -17.31
C LEU A 20 -0.68 1.36 -17.19
N ALA A 21 -0.41 2.67 -17.12
CA ALA A 21 0.93 3.21 -16.97
C ALA A 21 1.61 2.70 -15.68
N VAL A 22 0.89 2.69 -14.55
CA VAL A 22 1.37 2.15 -13.28
C VAL A 22 1.64 0.64 -13.38
N ARG A 23 0.67 -0.13 -13.87
CA ARG A 23 0.78 -1.59 -13.99
C ARG A 23 1.91 -2.01 -14.94
N CYS A 24 2.09 -1.28 -16.04
CA CYS A 24 3.15 -1.49 -17.01
C CYS A 24 4.49 -0.84 -16.61
N LYS A 25 4.60 -0.27 -15.40
CA LYS A 25 5.82 0.31 -14.85
C LYS A 25 6.43 1.39 -15.76
N PHE A 26 5.59 2.23 -16.36
CA PHE A 26 6.06 3.38 -17.13
C PHE A 26 7.01 4.23 -16.28
N ARG A 27 8.00 4.83 -16.93
CA ARG A 27 8.99 5.65 -16.26
C ARG A 27 8.43 7.04 -16.00
N PHE A 28 8.35 7.41 -14.73
CA PHE A 28 8.07 8.76 -14.25
C PHE A 28 9.36 9.31 -13.64
N ASP A 29 9.71 10.54 -13.99
CA ASP A 29 10.71 11.29 -13.25
C ASP A 29 10.15 11.66 -11.86
N LYS A 30 11.02 11.88 -10.88
CA LYS A 30 10.65 12.32 -9.53
C LYS A 30 9.92 13.67 -9.56
N ASP A 31 10.27 14.54 -10.50
CA ASP A 31 9.75 15.91 -10.58
C ASP A 31 8.53 16.06 -11.52
N ASP A 32 8.09 14.98 -12.16
CA ASP A 32 6.98 14.97 -13.13
C ASP A 32 5.62 15.34 -12.52
N ALA A 33 5.47 15.26 -11.20
CA ALA A 33 4.20 15.53 -10.53
C ALA A 33 3.65 16.94 -10.81
N GLY A 34 4.52 17.93 -10.98
CA GLY A 34 4.13 19.30 -11.34
C GLY A 34 3.48 19.38 -12.72
N ALA A 35 3.98 18.61 -13.68
CA ALA A 35 3.41 18.52 -15.03
C ALA A 35 2.17 17.61 -15.08
N LEU A 36 2.11 16.58 -14.22
CA LEU A 36 1.02 15.62 -14.21
C LEU A 36 -0.25 16.17 -13.50
N LYS A 37 -0.08 16.93 -12.41
CA LYS A 37 -1.20 17.45 -11.60
C LYS A 37 -2.24 18.27 -12.39
N PRO A 38 -1.87 19.16 -13.34
CA PRO A 38 -2.82 19.91 -14.17
C PRO A 38 -3.75 19.05 -15.03
N PHE A 39 -3.41 17.79 -15.30
CA PHE A 39 -4.29 16.86 -16.02
C PHE A 39 -5.48 16.38 -15.17
N GLY A 40 -5.55 16.75 -13.89
CA GLY A 40 -6.69 16.46 -13.04
C GLY A 40 -7.98 17.09 -13.57
N ILE A 41 -9.05 16.29 -13.63
CA ILE A 41 -10.38 16.69 -14.09
C ILE A 41 -11.35 16.55 -12.93
N ARG A 42 -12.13 17.59 -12.65
CA ARG A 42 -13.22 17.56 -11.67
C ARG A 42 -14.50 18.06 -12.33
N THR A 43 -15.49 17.18 -12.45
CA THR A 43 -16.79 17.50 -13.03
C THR A 43 -17.91 17.01 -12.09
N SER A 44 -19.17 17.30 -12.43
CA SER A 44 -20.34 16.80 -11.71
C SER A 44 -20.54 15.28 -11.85
N VAL A 45 -19.90 14.65 -12.83
CA VAL A 45 -20.06 13.22 -13.15
C VAL A 45 -18.84 12.37 -12.80
N GLY A 46 -17.77 12.97 -12.29
CA GLY A 46 -16.59 12.22 -11.89
C GLY A 46 -15.38 13.09 -11.56
N VAL A 47 -14.37 12.43 -11.03
CA VAL A 47 -13.09 13.04 -10.66
C VAL A 47 -11.97 12.15 -11.17
N PHE A 48 -11.06 12.72 -11.95
CA PHE A 48 -9.75 12.14 -12.24
C PHE A 48 -8.71 13.02 -11.57
N ARG A 49 -7.89 12.44 -10.70
CA ARG A 49 -6.76 13.12 -10.07
C ARG A 49 -5.58 12.19 -10.16
N PRO A 50 -4.59 12.48 -11.01
CA PRO A 50 -3.50 11.55 -11.22
C PRO A 50 -2.72 11.31 -9.93
N MET A 51 -2.64 12.31 -9.04
CA MET A 51 -1.97 12.23 -7.75
C MET A 51 -2.82 11.63 -6.62
N ASP A 52 -3.95 10.99 -6.91
CA ASP A 52 -4.74 10.30 -5.89
C ASP A 52 -4.01 9.07 -5.33
N GLU A 53 -4.31 8.73 -4.08
CA GLU A 53 -3.67 7.64 -3.32
C GLU A 53 -3.89 6.26 -3.97
N ASN A 54 -5.00 6.06 -4.70
CA ASN A 54 -5.30 4.79 -5.37
C ASN A 54 -4.20 4.39 -6.38
N TYR A 55 -3.64 5.35 -7.13
CA TYR A 55 -2.54 5.10 -8.05
C TYR A 55 -1.23 4.84 -7.32
N TYR A 56 -0.99 5.53 -6.20
CA TYR A 56 0.16 5.27 -5.34
C TYR A 56 0.11 3.86 -4.75
N SER A 57 -1.04 3.42 -4.23
CA SER A 57 -1.25 2.06 -3.73
C SER A 57 -1.03 1.01 -4.81
N ALA A 58 -1.55 1.23 -6.02
CA ALA A 58 -1.29 0.34 -7.16
C ALA A 58 0.20 0.29 -7.52
N ALA A 59 0.91 1.42 -7.47
CA ALA A 59 2.35 1.46 -7.74
C ALA A 59 3.18 0.80 -6.62
N CYS A 60 2.73 0.83 -5.37
CA CYS A 60 3.35 0.05 -4.31
C CYS A 60 3.25 -1.45 -4.56
N VAL A 61 2.15 -1.93 -5.16
CA VAL A 61 1.98 -3.35 -5.51
C VAL A 61 2.76 -3.73 -6.77
N HIS A 62 2.66 -2.94 -7.84
CA HIS A 62 3.27 -3.29 -9.12
C HIS A 62 4.73 -2.88 -9.23
N GLY A 63 5.20 -1.93 -8.43
CA GLY A 63 6.53 -1.32 -8.52
C GLY A 63 6.64 -0.23 -9.59
N GLY A 64 7.87 0.08 -9.99
CA GLY A 64 8.17 1.15 -10.93
C GLY A 64 8.54 2.47 -10.23
N THR A 65 8.46 3.57 -10.97
CA THR A 65 8.98 4.88 -10.53
C THR A 65 7.87 5.85 -10.08
N TYR A 66 6.61 5.54 -10.38
CA TYR A 66 5.47 6.38 -10.00
C TYR A 66 5.38 6.61 -8.48
N ALA A 67 5.56 5.56 -7.67
CA ALA A 67 5.52 5.68 -6.21
C ALA A 67 6.55 6.69 -5.68
N ARG A 68 7.76 6.69 -6.25
CA ARG A 68 8.83 7.64 -5.89
C ARG A 68 8.49 9.08 -6.27
N MET A 69 7.91 9.29 -7.45
CA MET A 69 7.43 10.62 -7.87
C MET A 69 6.31 11.11 -6.94
N TRP A 70 5.35 10.24 -6.62
CA TRP A 70 4.25 10.56 -5.73
C TRP A 70 4.75 10.91 -4.32
N GLU A 71 5.67 10.12 -3.76
CA GLU A 71 6.33 10.36 -2.47
C GLU A 71 7.04 11.72 -2.43
N ALA A 72 7.76 12.06 -3.50
CA ALA A 72 8.43 13.35 -3.62
C ALA A 72 7.45 14.52 -3.63
N TRP A 73 6.36 14.40 -4.40
CA TRP A 73 5.32 15.41 -4.47
C TRP A 73 4.56 15.58 -3.16
N ALA A 74 4.23 14.47 -2.49
CA ALA A 74 3.54 14.47 -1.21
C ALA A 74 4.45 14.87 -0.04
N ASP A 75 5.77 15.01 -0.29
CA ASP A 75 6.80 15.18 0.74
C ASP A 75 6.63 14.12 1.85
N MET A 76 6.55 12.86 1.42
CA MET A 76 6.30 11.71 2.27
C MET A 76 7.43 10.70 2.10
N LYS A 77 8.09 10.35 3.21
CA LYS A 77 9.02 9.21 3.22
C LYS A 77 8.22 7.91 3.01
N PRO A 78 8.71 6.93 2.23
CA PRO A 78 8.01 5.66 2.09
C PRO A 78 7.88 4.96 3.45
N TRP A 79 6.75 4.28 3.67
CA TRP A 79 6.63 3.28 4.72
C TRP A 79 7.04 1.95 4.10
N ILE A 80 8.08 1.31 4.64
CA ILE A 80 8.62 0.05 4.09
C ILE A 80 8.48 -1.02 5.15
N ALA A 81 7.91 -2.16 4.77
CA ALA A 81 7.84 -3.37 5.59
C ALA A 81 8.75 -4.45 4.99
N PRO A 82 9.41 -5.29 5.81
CA PRO A 82 10.26 -6.38 5.34
C PRO A 82 9.48 -7.49 4.62
N ARG A 83 8.19 -7.63 4.98
CA ARG A 83 7.26 -8.56 4.38
C ARG A 83 5.91 -7.90 4.21
N ALA A 84 5.58 -7.63 2.96
CA ALA A 84 4.29 -7.09 2.55
C ALA A 84 3.57 -8.06 1.62
N ILE A 85 2.25 -7.95 1.56
CA ILE A 85 1.40 -8.74 0.67
C ILE A 85 0.47 -7.83 -0.14
N ALA A 86 0.25 -8.18 -1.40
CA ALA A 86 -0.77 -7.53 -2.21
C ALA A 86 -2.17 -8.07 -1.85
N GLY A 87 -3.12 -7.18 -1.60
CA GLY A 87 -4.54 -7.52 -1.58
C GLY A 87 -5.07 -7.67 -2.99
N GLY A 88 -5.36 -8.91 -3.39
CA GLY A 88 -5.96 -9.18 -4.68
C GLY A 88 -7.42 -8.74 -4.75
N TYR A 89 -7.79 -8.03 -5.81
CA TYR A 89 -9.17 -8.09 -6.30
C TYR A 89 -9.35 -9.45 -6.98
N GLY A 90 -9.96 -10.40 -6.27
CA GLY A 90 -10.27 -11.73 -6.80
C GLY A 90 -9.09 -12.70 -6.90
N SER A 91 -7.83 -12.29 -6.63
CA SER A 91 -6.75 -13.26 -6.45
C SER A 91 -6.87 -13.85 -5.05
N THR A 92 -7.12 -15.15 -5.05
CA THR A 92 -7.26 -15.93 -3.84
C THR A 92 -5.90 -16.10 -3.14
N ARG A 93 -4.77 -15.94 -3.83
CA ARG A 93 -3.43 -15.85 -3.21
C ARG A 93 -3.05 -14.37 -3.03
N GLY A 94 -2.75 -13.97 -1.80
CA GLY A 94 -2.00 -12.74 -1.56
C GLY A 94 -0.57 -12.98 -2.01
N ASP A 95 -0.10 -12.18 -2.96
CA ASP A 95 1.27 -12.29 -3.46
C ASP A 95 2.22 -11.70 -2.41
N ASP A 96 3.18 -12.50 -1.92
CA ASP A 96 4.25 -12.02 -1.05
C ASP A 96 5.17 -11.12 -1.87
N LEU A 97 5.23 -9.86 -1.50
CA LEU A 97 6.01 -8.82 -2.16
C LEU A 97 7.41 -8.70 -1.56
N GLY A 98 7.71 -9.43 -0.48
CA GLY A 98 8.95 -9.28 0.27
C GLY A 98 9.08 -7.89 0.90
N GLU A 99 10.28 -7.33 0.85
CA GLU A 99 10.52 -5.95 1.30
C GLU A 99 9.87 -4.97 0.33
N ASN A 100 8.86 -4.25 0.79
CA ASN A 100 8.09 -3.40 -0.10
C ASN A 100 7.46 -2.19 0.60
N ARG A 101 7.06 -1.21 -0.21
CA ARG A 101 6.28 -0.06 0.22
C ARG A 101 4.90 -0.49 0.72
N VAL A 102 4.46 0.16 1.79
CA VAL A 102 3.15 -0.04 2.39
C VAL A 102 2.28 1.18 2.09
N ALA A 103 1.09 0.88 1.57
CA ALA A 103 0.07 1.86 1.23
C ALA A 103 -1.32 1.27 1.48
N PRO A 104 -2.39 2.07 1.54
CA PRO A 104 -3.75 1.56 1.74
C PRO A 104 -4.12 0.56 0.65
N GLY A 105 -4.38 -0.70 1.00
CA GLY A 105 -4.34 -1.77 0.00
C GLY A 105 -3.39 -2.91 0.30
N VAL A 106 -2.27 -2.59 0.95
CA VAL A 106 -1.15 -3.50 1.16
C VAL A 106 -1.19 -4.07 2.57
N GLY A 107 -1.06 -5.38 2.67
CA GLY A 107 -0.95 -6.08 3.94
C GLY A 107 0.50 -6.14 4.41
N VAL A 108 0.69 -6.11 5.71
CA VAL A 108 1.97 -6.24 6.40
C VAL A 108 1.92 -7.54 7.19
N LEU A 109 2.97 -8.35 7.08
CA LEU A 109 3.10 -9.60 7.82
C LEU A 109 3.92 -9.34 9.08
N LEU A 110 3.26 -9.41 10.24
CA LEU A 110 3.93 -9.30 11.54
C LEU A 110 4.08 -10.71 12.15
N PRO A 111 5.22 -11.04 12.79
CA PRO A 111 5.40 -12.35 13.41
C PRO A 111 4.28 -12.69 14.41
N LEU A 112 3.82 -13.94 14.41
CA LEU A 112 2.92 -14.43 15.45
C LEU A 112 3.69 -14.57 16.78
N THR A 113 3.17 -13.99 17.86
CA THR A 113 3.70 -14.24 19.21
C THR A 113 2.85 -15.25 19.96
N GLU A 114 3.41 -15.89 21.00
CA GLU A 114 2.65 -16.87 21.81
C GLU A 114 1.44 -16.24 22.50
N ALA A 115 1.49 -14.94 22.81
CA ALA A 115 0.37 -14.18 23.38
C ALA A 115 -0.81 -14.03 22.39
N ASP A 116 -0.54 -14.13 21.09
CA ASP A 116 -1.51 -13.93 20.02
C ASP A 116 -2.33 -15.20 19.71
N ALA A 117 -1.76 -16.38 20.01
CA ALA A 117 -2.31 -17.68 19.60
C ALA A 117 -3.71 -17.98 20.16
N GLY A 118 -4.10 -17.38 21.29
CA GLY A 118 -5.43 -17.53 21.89
C GLY A 118 -6.38 -16.34 21.65
N ALA A 119 -5.84 -15.12 21.56
CA ALA A 119 -6.64 -13.89 21.49
C ALA A 119 -7.08 -13.52 20.06
N ASP A 120 -6.51 -14.18 19.05
CA ASP A 120 -6.72 -13.90 17.62
C ASP A 120 -7.51 -14.97 16.87
N ALA A 121 -8.21 -15.85 17.60
CA ALA A 121 -9.04 -16.89 16.99
C ALA A 121 -10.01 -16.28 15.95
N GLY A 122 -9.90 -16.74 14.69
CA GLY A 122 -10.71 -16.25 13.58
C GLY A 122 -10.23 -14.94 12.94
N LEU A 123 -9.08 -14.38 13.31
CA LEU A 123 -8.45 -13.28 12.57
C LEU A 123 -7.57 -13.78 11.44
N SER A 124 -7.45 -12.97 10.40
CA SER A 124 -6.59 -13.25 9.25
C SER A 124 -5.13 -13.42 9.69
N GLN A 125 -4.57 -14.58 9.35
CA GLN A 125 -3.20 -14.99 9.63
C GLN A 125 -2.70 -15.96 8.57
N THR A 126 -1.40 -15.98 8.35
CA THR A 126 -0.67 -16.99 7.59
C THR A 126 -0.14 -18.05 8.56
N ARG A 127 0.66 -19.01 8.08
CA ARG A 127 1.24 -20.07 8.92
C ARG A 127 2.17 -19.52 10.00
N ASP A 128 2.85 -18.42 9.71
CA ASP A 128 3.98 -17.88 10.48
C ASP A 128 3.80 -16.40 10.88
N ALA A 129 2.77 -15.72 10.37
CA ALA A 129 2.57 -14.29 10.59
C ALA A 129 1.09 -13.87 10.65
N GLN A 130 0.82 -12.82 11.44
CA GLN A 130 -0.44 -12.08 11.42
C GLN A 130 -0.53 -11.20 10.16
N VAL A 131 -1.72 -11.09 9.59
CA VAL A 131 -1.98 -10.19 8.45
C VAL A 131 -2.58 -8.89 8.95
N TRP A 132 -1.88 -7.77 8.72
CA TRP A 132 -2.30 -6.42 9.07
C TRP A 132 -2.44 -5.55 7.81
N TRP A 133 -3.65 -5.16 7.46
CA TRP A 133 -3.92 -4.35 6.28
C TRP A 133 -3.71 -2.87 6.57
N CYS A 134 -2.89 -2.21 5.76
CA CYS A 134 -2.84 -0.77 5.76
C CYS A 134 -4.16 -0.19 5.22
N THR A 135 -4.75 0.72 6.00
CA THR A 135 -6.01 1.39 5.66
C THR A 135 -5.86 2.89 5.47
N SER A 136 -4.80 3.49 6.02
CA SER A 136 -4.49 4.90 5.85
C SER A 136 -3.01 5.14 6.15
N ILE A 137 -2.41 6.07 5.41
CA ILE A 137 -1.05 6.56 5.62
C ILE A 137 -1.03 8.07 5.68
N GLU A 138 -0.16 8.60 6.53
CA GLU A 138 0.22 10.00 6.59
C GLU A 138 1.75 10.11 6.68
N LYS A 139 2.28 11.34 6.71
CA LYS A 139 3.73 11.57 6.80
C LYS A 139 4.35 10.89 8.02
N ASN A 140 3.68 11.01 9.17
CA ASN A 140 4.21 10.59 10.47
C ASN A 140 3.49 9.40 11.07
N GLU A 141 2.34 9.01 10.52
CA GLU A 141 1.49 7.96 11.08
C GLU A 141 1.02 6.99 10.00
N ILE A 142 0.85 5.72 10.39
CA ILE A 142 0.24 4.68 9.56
C ILE A 142 -0.80 3.93 10.39
N VAL A 143 -1.92 3.59 9.76
CA VAL A 143 -3.01 2.83 10.38
C VAL A 143 -3.11 1.45 9.75
N LEU A 144 -2.91 0.44 10.58
CA LEU A 144 -3.08 -0.96 10.23
C LEU A 144 -4.32 -1.54 10.89
N CYS A 145 -5.05 -2.38 10.18
CA CYS A 145 -6.24 -3.05 10.66
C CYS A 145 -6.16 -4.56 10.45
N ARG A 146 -6.78 -5.32 11.36
CA ARG A 146 -7.03 -6.74 11.17
C ARG A 146 -8.50 -7.00 10.96
N TYR A 147 -8.79 -7.99 10.15
CA TYR A 147 -10.13 -8.40 9.80
C TYR A 147 -10.33 -9.86 10.18
N ARG A 148 -11.56 -10.18 10.56
CA ARG A 148 -11.96 -11.57 10.76
C ARG A 148 -11.91 -12.30 9.44
N PHE A 149 -11.38 -13.50 9.47
CA PHE A 149 -11.38 -14.36 8.32
C PHE A 149 -12.77 -15.00 8.18
N PRO A 150 -13.51 -14.77 7.08
CA PRO A 150 -14.84 -15.34 6.94
C PRO A 150 -14.76 -16.86 6.85
N GLU A 151 -15.65 -17.55 7.55
CA GLU A 151 -15.77 -19.01 7.47
C GLU A 151 -16.01 -19.46 6.02
N GLY A 152 -15.33 -20.53 5.59
CA GLY A 152 -15.48 -21.10 4.24
C GLY A 152 -14.67 -20.42 3.13
N ARG A 153 -13.93 -19.34 3.41
CA ARG A 153 -12.95 -18.78 2.46
C ARG A 153 -11.69 -19.64 2.44
N ARG A 154 -11.04 -19.74 1.28
CA ARG A 154 -9.83 -20.57 1.09
C ARG A 154 -8.53 -19.89 1.52
N TYR A 155 -8.49 -18.55 1.59
CA TYR A 155 -7.25 -17.81 1.83
C TYR A 155 -7.42 -16.57 2.69
N PRO A 156 -6.51 -16.32 3.66
CA PRO A 156 -6.68 -15.36 4.75
C PRO A 156 -6.42 -13.90 4.37
N PHE A 157 -6.66 -13.53 3.11
CA PHE A 157 -6.30 -12.21 2.58
C PHE A 157 -7.50 -11.30 2.33
N ASP A 158 -8.55 -11.53 3.11
CA ASP A 158 -9.77 -10.72 3.05
C ASP A 158 -9.67 -9.53 4.00
N ARG A 159 -10.24 -8.41 3.58
CA ARG A 159 -10.36 -7.16 4.34
C ARG A 159 -11.78 -6.58 4.28
N ASP A 160 -12.74 -7.40 3.88
CA ASP A 160 -14.16 -7.04 3.85
C ASP A 160 -14.72 -6.94 5.27
N GLY A 161 -15.60 -5.96 5.48
CA GLY A 161 -16.33 -5.76 6.74
C GLY A 161 -15.64 -4.83 7.74
N GLN A 162 -16.05 -4.92 9.01
CA GLN A 162 -15.55 -4.06 10.07
C GLN A 162 -14.21 -4.57 10.61
N PRO A 163 -13.21 -3.68 10.84
CA PRO A 163 -11.94 -4.09 11.40
C PRO A 163 -12.14 -4.59 12.84
N ALA A 164 -11.61 -5.77 13.14
CA ALA A 164 -11.67 -6.37 14.46
C ALA A 164 -10.58 -5.82 15.39
N ARG A 165 -9.43 -5.45 14.84
CA ARG A 165 -8.34 -4.76 15.56
C ARG A 165 -7.79 -3.63 14.72
N ARG A 166 -7.32 -2.58 15.38
CA ARG A 166 -6.71 -1.41 14.76
C ARG A 166 -5.45 -1.02 15.52
N MET A 167 -4.40 -0.72 14.78
CA MET A 167 -3.12 -0.24 15.29
C MET A 167 -2.78 1.05 14.56
N LYS A 168 -2.40 2.08 15.32
CA LYS A 168 -1.90 3.34 14.79
C LYS A 168 -0.46 3.48 15.23
N LEU A 169 0.45 3.67 14.28
CA LEU A 169 1.88 3.64 14.51
C LEU A 169 2.51 4.94 14.04
N SER A 170 3.36 5.51 14.87
CA SER A 170 4.32 6.54 14.45
C SER A 170 5.51 5.91 13.72
N ARG A 171 6.35 6.74 13.08
CA ARG A 171 7.61 6.31 12.45
C ARG A 171 8.53 5.55 13.41
N ALA A 172 8.63 6.02 14.66
CA ALA A 172 9.47 5.39 15.68
C ALA A 172 8.92 4.01 16.07
N GLN A 173 7.59 3.91 16.26
CA GLN A 173 6.93 2.63 16.57
C GLN A 173 7.05 1.65 15.41
N TRP A 174 6.91 2.12 14.17
CA TRP A 174 7.12 1.31 12.97
C TRP A 174 8.53 0.75 12.89
N ALA A 175 9.55 1.58 13.12
CA ALA A 175 10.93 1.12 13.14
C ALA A 175 11.19 0.09 14.26
N ALA A 176 10.50 0.23 15.40
CA ALA A 176 10.60 -0.73 16.50
C ALA A 176 9.93 -2.08 16.22
N LEU A 177 8.96 -2.15 15.29
CA LEU A 177 8.36 -3.42 14.85
C LEU A 177 9.30 -4.26 13.99
N PHE A 178 10.29 -3.62 13.35
CA PHE A 178 11.24 -4.26 12.44
C PHE A 178 12.70 -4.00 12.87
N PRO A 179 13.11 -4.41 14.09
CA PRO A 179 14.42 -4.07 14.63
C PRO A 179 15.58 -4.76 13.91
N VAL A 180 15.31 -5.81 13.14
CA VAL A 180 16.34 -6.64 12.47
C VAL A 180 16.96 -5.93 11.25
N GLN A 181 16.25 -5.00 10.59
CA GLN A 181 16.83 -4.20 9.49
C GLN A 181 18.03 -3.35 9.95
N LYS A 182 18.03 -2.85 11.20
CA LYS A 182 19.15 -2.01 11.70
C LYS A 182 20.49 -2.74 11.75
N LYS A 183 20.50 -4.04 12.07
CA LYS A 183 21.75 -4.80 12.23
C LYS A 183 22.45 -5.10 10.91
N GLN A 184 21.72 -5.24 9.81
CA GLN A 184 22.30 -5.48 8.49
C GLN A 184 22.87 -4.20 7.88
N ASP A 185 22.24 -3.04 8.12
CA ASP A 185 22.73 -1.74 7.65
C ASP A 185 23.97 -1.26 8.43
N GLU A 186 24.03 -1.48 9.75
CA GLU A 186 25.22 -1.17 10.56
C GLU A 186 26.42 -2.07 10.20
N GLN A 187 26.20 -3.36 9.96
CA GLN A 187 27.27 -4.29 9.58
C GLN A 187 27.77 -4.05 8.14
N ALA A 188 26.91 -3.64 7.21
CA ALA A 188 27.32 -3.27 5.86
C ALA A 188 28.11 -1.95 5.83
N ALA A 189 27.78 -0.98 6.70
CA ALA A 189 28.52 0.27 6.83
C ALA A 189 29.92 0.08 7.43
N GLU A 190 30.09 -0.81 8.42
CA GLU A 190 31.40 -1.15 8.98
C GLU A 190 32.28 -1.94 7.99
N ALA A 191 31.71 -2.82 7.18
CA ALA A 191 32.47 -3.62 6.20
C ALA A 191 32.97 -2.83 4.98
N VAL A 192 32.42 -1.64 4.72
CA VAL A 192 32.87 -0.72 3.65
C VAL A 192 33.86 0.34 4.17
N ALA A 193 33.90 0.53 5.50
CA ALA A 193 34.81 1.47 6.17
C ALA A 193 36.13 0.82 6.64
N ALA A 194 36.28 -0.50 6.50
CA ALA A 194 37.49 -1.28 6.80
C ALA A 194 38.24 -1.66 5.51
#